data_AF-A0A9D8EI21-F1
#
_entry.id   AF-A0A9D8EI21-F1
#
_cell.length_a   1.000
_cell.length_b   1.000
_cell.length_c   1.000
_cell.angle_alpha   90.00
_cell.angle_beta   90.00
_cell.angle_gamma   90.00
#
_symmetry.space_group_name_H-M   'P 1'
#
loop_
_entity.id
_entity.type
_entity.pdbx_description
1 polymer ?
#
loop_
_entity_poly.entity_id
_entity_poly.type
_entity_poly.pdbx_seq_one_letter_code
_entity_poly.pdbx_strand_id
1 'polypeptide(L)'
;MFHYHPGGIELNSLLKIEQNKNKGNNCMNYSVFISYSTKDLDIVNYVKSLLESYTIKVYVAEYTAPPGVDLTNHIKNSITNCNLFILLWSAHSKQSEWVTQEIAFANANNKTIIPVVLEPNLDLPVFIKNLKYLEAYTNPQQAFDYLRRYVIQAADKKSKIDALVILGLCAALLYLIGSGK
;
A
#
# COMPACT_ATOMS: atom_id res chain seq x y z
N MET A 1 -37.69 -1.51 42.22
CA MET A 1 -36.45 -0.79 42.60
C MET A 1 -35.28 -1.56 42.00
N PHE A 2 -34.91 -1.23 40.76
CA PHE A 2 -33.79 -1.87 40.07
C PHE A 2 -32.56 -0.99 40.26
N HIS A 3 -31.60 -1.45 41.06
CA HIS A 3 -30.32 -0.79 41.20
C HIS A 3 -29.48 -1.08 39.96
N TYR A 4 -29.36 -0.08 39.08
CA TYR A 4 -28.37 -0.06 38.02
C TYR A 4 -27.05 0.45 38.62
N HIS A 5 -26.01 -0.38 38.59
CA HIS A 5 -24.67 0.00 39.02
C HIS A 5 -23.87 0.39 37.77
N PRO A 6 -23.50 1.66 37.56
CA PRO A 6 -22.73 2.04 36.39
C PRO A 6 -21.27 1.69 36.63
N GLY A 7 -20.79 0.62 35.98
CA GLY A 7 -19.36 0.37 35.82
C GLY A 7 -18.78 1.41 34.88
N GLY A 8 -18.46 2.60 35.43
CA GLY A 8 -17.77 3.66 34.71
C GLY A 8 -16.37 3.19 34.34
N ILE A 9 -16.11 3.09 33.04
CA ILE A 9 -14.75 2.94 32.51
C ILE A 9 -13.97 4.18 32.99
N GLU A 10 -12.95 4.01 33.84
CA GLU A 10 -12.20 5.13 34.40
C GLU A 10 -11.66 6.02 33.27
N LEU A 11 -11.84 7.34 33.36
CA LEU A 11 -11.33 8.29 32.35
C LEU A 11 -9.83 8.08 32.08
N ASN A 12 -9.05 7.63 33.07
CA ASN A 12 -7.63 7.30 32.92
C ASN A 12 -7.38 6.09 31.99
N SER A 13 -8.31 5.15 31.93
CA SER A 13 -8.26 4.00 31.01
C SER A 13 -8.63 4.42 29.58
N LEU A 14 -9.61 5.33 29.40
CA LEU A 14 -9.93 5.93 28.10
C LEU A 14 -8.82 6.84 27.58
N LEU A 15 -8.23 7.67 28.45
CA LEU A 15 -7.06 8.49 28.15
C LEU A 15 -5.84 7.62 27.78
N LYS A 16 -5.62 6.48 28.45
CA LYS A 16 -4.59 5.52 28.03
C LYS A 16 -4.88 4.91 26.67
N ILE A 17 -6.13 4.57 26.36
CA ILE A 17 -6.54 4.02 25.06
C ILE A 17 -6.36 5.04 23.93
N GLU A 18 -6.72 6.32 24.15
CA GLU A 18 -6.48 7.40 23.18
C GLU A 18 -5.00 7.76 23.05
N GLN A 19 -4.25 7.78 24.16
CA GLN A 19 -2.81 8.02 24.11
C GLN A 19 -2.03 6.85 23.50
N ASN A 20 -2.51 5.61 23.59
CA ASN A 20 -1.95 4.46 22.85
C ASN A 20 -2.32 4.47 21.36
N LYS A 21 -3.50 4.97 20.98
CA LYS A 21 -3.84 5.18 19.55
C LYS A 21 -2.95 6.24 18.89
N ASN A 22 -2.44 7.20 19.67
CA ASN A 22 -1.52 8.25 19.19
C ASN A 22 -0.02 7.95 19.44
N LYS A 23 0.33 6.81 20.05
CA LYS A 23 1.74 6.39 20.31
C LYS A 23 2.20 5.23 19.41
N GLY A 24 1.92 5.30 18.11
CA GLY A 24 2.35 4.27 17.16
C GLY A 24 2.54 4.67 15.70
N ASN A 25 2.41 5.95 15.33
CA ASN A 25 2.43 6.35 13.91
C ASN A 25 3.82 6.82 13.45
N ASN A 26 4.84 6.01 13.66
CA ASN A 26 6.15 6.28 13.05
C ASN A 26 6.86 4.97 12.66
N CYS A 27 6.37 4.31 11.60
CA CYS A 27 7.16 3.33 10.83
C CYS A 27 6.56 2.89 9.48
N MET A 28 5.26 3.08 9.23
CA MET A 28 4.64 2.63 7.96
C MET A 28 4.92 3.60 6.82
N ASN A 29 6.14 3.60 6.31
CA ASN A 29 6.59 4.61 5.35
C ASN A 29 6.50 4.16 3.88
N TYR A 30 6.31 2.86 3.63
CA TYR A 30 6.16 2.37 2.26
C TYR A 30 4.79 1.73 2.05
N SER A 31 3.99 2.27 1.13
CA SER A 31 2.66 1.76 0.80
C SER A 31 2.65 1.05 -0.56
N VAL A 32 2.12 -0.16 -0.58
CA VAL A 32 1.95 -0.98 -1.78
C VAL A 32 0.45 -1.13 -2.04
N PHE A 33 0.02 -0.89 -3.27
CA PHE A 33 -1.34 -1.19 -3.72
C PHE A 33 -1.31 -2.44 -4.62
N ILE A 34 -2.15 -3.42 -4.34
CA ILE A 34 -2.31 -4.63 -5.13
C ILE A 34 -3.63 -4.55 -5.90
N SER A 35 -3.54 -4.48 -7.22
CA SER A 35 -4.67 -4.61 -8.15
C SER A 35 -4.75 -6.04 -8.68
N TYR A 36 -5.93 -6.63 -8.63
CA TYR A 36 -6.16 -8.06 -8.85
C TYR A 36 -7.64 -8.33 -9.18
N SER A 37 -7.93 -9.50 -9.74
CA SER A 37 -9.31 -9.98 -9.84
C SER A 37 -9.74 -10.67 -8.55
N THR A 38 -10.97 -10.46 -8.09
CA THR A 38 -11.51 -11.17 -6.91
C THR A 38 -11.55 -12.69 -7.04
N LYS A 39 -11.32 -13.22 -8.26
CA LYS A 39 -11.15 -14.65 -8.52
C LYS A 39 -9.76 -15.19 -8.16
N ASP A 40 -8.80 -14.31 -7.86
CA ASP A 40 -7.39 -14.62 -7.58
C ASP A 40 -7.03 -14.39 -6.10
N LEU A 41 -7.98 -14.52 -5.17
CA LEU A 41 -7.80 -14.16 -3.75
C LEU A 41 -6.68 -14.95 -3.07
N ASP A 42 -6.47 -16.22 -3.42
CA ASP A 42 -5.46 -17.06 -2.79
C ASP A 42 -4.05 -16.49 -3.00
N ILE A 43 -3.72 -16.09 -4.23
CA ILE A 43 -2.41 -15.52 -4.53
C ILE A 43 -2.27 -14.10 -3.95
N VAL A 44 -3.36 -13.35 -3.86
CA VAL A 44 -3.37 -12.01 -3.25
C VAL A 44 -3.06 -12.09 -1.76
N ASN A 45 -3.68 -13.02 -1.05
CA ASN A 45 -3.42 -13.25 0.37
C ASN A 45 -1.98 -13.67 0.61
N TYR A 46 -1.45 -14.55 -0.25
CA TYR A 46 -0.04 -14.93 -0.22
C TYR A 46 0.88 -13.71 -0.40
N VAL A 47 0.71 -12.93 -1.47
CA VAL A 47 1.54 -11.75 -1.76
C VAL A 47 1.41 -10.69 -0.66
N LYS A 48 0.20 -10.47 -0.13
CA LYS A 48 -0.01 -9.56 1.01
C LYS A 48 0.82 -10.02 2.20
N SER A 49 0.70 -11.29 2.60
CA SER A 49 1.46 -11.84 3.74
C SER A 49 2.98 -11.82 3.52
N LEU A 50 3.43 -11.99 2.28
CA LEU A 50 4.84 -11.98 1.89
C LEU A 50 5.47 -10.59 2.05
N LEU A 51 4.71 -9.53 1.77
CA LEU A 51 5.19 -8.15 1.70
C LEU A 51 4.91 -7.33 2.96
N GLU A 52 3.80 -7.62 3.66
CA GLU A 52 3.37 -6.84 4.81
C GLU A 52 4.36 -6.96 5.97
N SER A 53 4.75 -5.82 6.53
CA SER A 53 5.72 -5.74 7.62
C SER A 53 5.57 -4.40 8.36
N TYR A 54 6.35 -4.18 9.41
CA TYR A 54 6.31 -2.93 10.18
C TYR A 54 6.71 -1.67 9.38
N THR A 55 7.37 -1.82 8.22
CA THR A 55 7.74 -0.70 7.33
C THR A 55 6.90 -0.61 6.05
N ILE A 56 6.17 -1.68 5.72
CA ILE A 56 5.46 -1.84 4.45
C ILE A 56 3.98 -2.09 4.72
N LYS A 57 3.13 -1.17 4.26
CA LYS A 57 1.67 -1.31 4.32
C LYS A 57 1.15 -1.81 2.98
N VAL A 58 0.39 -2.91 2.99
CA VAL A 58 -0.21 -3.48 1.78
C VAL A 58 -1.70 -3.21 1.74
N TYR A 59 -2.12 -2.39 0.77
CA TYR A 59 -3.50 -2.16 0.40
C TYR A 59 -3.88 -3.14 -0.70
N VAL A 60 -4.98 -3.85 -0.47
CA VAL A 60 -5.60 -4.74 -1.44
C VAL A 60 -6.86 -4.05 -1.93
N ALA A 61 -7.11 -4.03 -3.24
CA ALA A 61 -8.31 -3.44 -3.81
C ALA A 61 -9.58 -4.18 -3.33
N GLU A 62 -10.21 -3.67 -2.28
CA GLU A 62 -11.48 -4.21 -1.77
C GLU A 62 -12.66 -3.50 -2.43
N TYR A 63 -13.47 -4.24 -3.18
CA TYR A 63 -14.68 -3.72 -3.83
C TYR A 63 -15.93 -3.77 -2.94
N THR A 64 -15.77 -4.17 -1.67
CA THR A 64 -16.83 -4.25 -0.68
C THR A 64 -16.72 -3.07 0.27
N ALA A 65 -17.40 -1.96 -0.04
CA ALA A 65 -17.52 -0.82 0.87
C ALA A 65 -18.91 -0.81 1.55
N PRO A 66 -19.01 -0.39 2.82
CA PRO A 66 -20.30 -0.17 3.47
C PRO A 66 -21.19 0.82 2.69
N PRO A 67 -22.53 0.72 2.80
CA PRO A 67 -23.43 1.71 2.21
C PRO A 67 -23.06 3.13 2.63
N GLY A 68 -23.00 4.06 1.66
CA GLY A 68 -22.64 5.46 1.88
C GLY A 68 -21.15 5.80 1.72
N VAL A 69 -20.28 4.82 1.49
CA VAL A 69 -18.87 5.07 1.12
C VAL A 69 -18.73 5.16 -0.39
N ASP A 70 -18.13 6.25 -0.88
CA ASP A 70 -17.71 6.35 -2.27
C ASP A 70 -16.47 5.46 -2.49
N LEU A 71 -16.76 4.21 -2.86
CA LEU A 71 -15.78 3.17 -3.16
C LEU A 71 -14.74 3.66 -4.20
N THR A 72 -15.21 4.40 -5.21
CA THR A 72 -14.36 4.90 -6.29
C THR A 72 -13.32 5.89 -5.75
N ASN A 73 -13.74 6.81 -4.89
CA ASN A 73 -12.82 7.77 -4.28
C ASN A 73 -11.85 7.12 -3.30
N HIS A 74 -12.28 6.12 -2.53
CA HIS A 74 -11.39 5.41 -1.62
C HIS A 74 -10.28 4.65 -2.36
N ILE A 75 -10.62 3.92 -3.42
CA ILE A 75 -9.65 3.19 -4.26
C ILE A 75 -8.69 4.17 -4.93
N LYS A 76 -9.22 5.22 -5.57
CA LYS A 76 -8.39 6.26 -6.20
C LYS A 76 -7.43 6.90 -5.21
N ASN A 77 -7.89 7.24 -4.01
CA ASN A 77 -7.03 7.79 -2.96
C ASN A 77 -5.93 6.81 -2.55
N SER A 78 -6.24 5.53 -2.43
CA SER A 78 -5.26 4.49 -2.10
C SER A 78 -4.20 4.36 -3.20
N ILE A 79 -4.59 4.41 -4.47
CA ILE A 79 -3.66 4.42 -5.61
C ILE A 79 -2.82 5.70 -5.61
N THR A 80 -3.45 6.87 -5.46
CA THR A 80 -2.74 8.17 -5.44
C THR A 80 -1.72 8.25 -4.32
N ASN A 81 -1.96 7.60 -3.18
CA ASN A 81 -1.05 7.64 -2.03
C ASN A 81 -0.12 6.44 -1.93
N CYS A 82 -0.22 5.45 -2.82
CA CYS A 82 0.72 4.33 -2.84
C CYS A 82 2.09 4.75 -3.38
N ASN A 83 3.15 4.11 -2.87
CA ASN A 83 4.50 4.21 -3.41
C ASN A 83 4.72 3.23 -4.57
N LEU A 84 4.08 2.06 -4.51
CA LEU A 84 4.18 1.01 -5.51
C LEU A 84 2.80 0.46 -5.86
N PHE A 85 2.55 0.28 -7.15
CA PHE A 85 1.39 -0.42 -7.68
C PHE A 85 1.82 -1.79 -8.21
N ILE A 86 1.26 -2.86 -7.67
CA ILE A 86 1.47 -4.23 -8.13
C ILE A 86 0.22 -4.66 -8.89
N LEU A 87 0.39 -5.09 -10.13
CA LEU A 87 -0.67 -5.72 -10.92
C LEU A 87 -0.47 -7.23 -10.87
N LEU A 88 -1.42 -7.95 -10.27
CA LEU A 88 -1.51 -9.41 -10.39
C LEU A 88 -2.30 -9.74 -11.66
N TRP A 89 -1.59 -10.13 -12.72
CA TRP A 89 -2.13 -10.27 -14.06
C TRP A 89 -2.45 -11.72 -14.41
N SER A 90 -3.75 -12.04 -14.37
CA SER A 90 -4.37 -13.30 -14.77
C SER A 90 -5.37 -13.08 -15.91
N ALA A 91 -5.91 -14.16 -16.48
CA ALA A 91 -7.03 -14.06 -17.42
C ALA A 91 -8.26 -13.40 -16.76
N HIS A 92 -8.44 -13.60 -15.44
CA HIS A 92 -9.50 -12.98 -14.66
C HIS A 92 -9.28 -11.47 -14.47
N SER A 93 -8.05 -11.03 -14.24
CA SER A 93 -7.69 -9.61 -14.16
C SER A 93 -7.86 -8.93 -15.50
N LYS A 94 -7.50 -9.60 -16.61
CA LYS A 94 -7.69 -9.10 -17.98
C LYS A 94 -9.15 -8.82 -18.33
N GLN A 95 -10.08 -9.59 -17.78
CA GLN A 95 -11.53 -9.43 -18.00
C GLN A 95 -12.17 -8.46 -17.00
N SER A 96 -11.44 -7.99 -15.98
CA SER A 96 -11.98 -7.12 -14.95
C SER A 96 -11.92 -5.65 -15.38
N GLU A 97 -13.09 -5.02 -15.47
CA GLU A 97 -13.20 -3.58 -15.72
C GLU A 97 -12.56 -2.77 -14.59
N TRP A 98 -12.72 -3.20 -13.34
CA TRP A 98 -12.11 -2.55 -12.19
C TRP A 98 -10.58 -2.55 -12.26
N VAL A 99 -9.98 -3.72 -12.52
CA VAL A 99 -8.51 -3.82 -12.66
C VAL A 99 -8.03 -2.92 -13.79
N THR A 100 -8.75 -2.90 -14.91
CA THR A 100 -8.43 -2.04 -16.07
C THR A 100 -8.47 -0.55 -15.70
N GLN A 101 -9.49 -0.11 -14.96
CA GLN A 101 -9.61 1.28 -14.51
C GLN A 101 -8.51 1.65 -13.50
N GLU A 102 -8.22 0.77 -12.54
CA GLU A 102 -7.19 1.00 -11.52
C GLU A 102 -5.81 1.16 -12.12
N ILE A 103 -5.42 0.26 -13.03
CA ILE A 103 -4.10 0.34 -13.65
C ILE A 103 -3.98 1.55 -14.59
N ALA A 104 -5.06 1.91 -15.30
CA ALA A 104 -5.08 3.12 -16.12
C ALA A 104 -4.93 4.38 -15.25
N PHE A 105 -5.61 4.42 -14.10
CA PHE A 105 -5.50 5.50 -13.13
C PHE A 105 -4.10 5.55 -12.49
N ALA A 106 -3.52 4.42 -12.12
CA ALA A 106 -2.15 4.34 -11.60
C ALA A 106 -1.13 4.84 -12.61
N ASN A 107 -1.26 4.43 -13.88
CA ASN A 107 -0.40 4.88 -14.97
C ASN A 107 -0.53 6.39 -15.20
N ALA A 108 -1.76 6.93 -15.20
CA ALA A 108 -2.01 8.37 -15.34
C ALA A 108 -1.42 9.20 -14.18
N ASN A 109 -1.32 8.61 -12.98
CA ASN A 109 -0.69 9.22 -11.81
C ASN A 109 0.81 8.92 -11.69
N ASN A 110 1.46 8.45 -12.76
CA ASN A 110 2.89 8.13 -12.81
C ASN A 110 3.35 7.19 -11.68
N LYS A 111 2.50 6.24 -11.29
CA LYS A 111 2.87 5.26 -10.28
C LYS A 111 3.91 4.31 -10.82
N THR A 112 4.82 3.88 -9.94
CA THR A 112 5.68 2.74 -10.27
C THR A 112 4.80 1.50 -10.33
N ILE A 113 4.72 0.86 -11.49
CA ILE A 113 3.91 -0.32 -11.72
C ILE A 113 4.83 -1.54 -11.89
N ILE A 114 4.59 -2.59 -11.11
CA ILE A 114 5.20 -3.91 -11.30
C ILE A 114 4.10 -4.90 -11.72
N PRO A 115 4.10 -5.33 -12.99
CA PRO A 115 3.25 -6.42 -13.41
C PRO A 115 3.84 -7.77 -12.96
N VAL A 116 2.99 -8.60 -12.37
CA VAL A 116 3.27 -9.99 -12.01
C VAL A 116 2.31 -10.85 -12.81
N VAL A 117 2.81 -11.53 -13.83
CA VAL A 117 1.99 -12.34 -14.74
C VAL A 117 1.86 -13.75 -14.16
N LEU A 118 0.63 -14.17 -13.95
CA LEU A 118 0.25 -15.40 -13.27
C LEU A 118 -0.03 -16.57 -14.22
N GLU A 119 -0.19 -16.29 -15.52
CA GLU A 119 -0.48 -17.29 -16.55
C GLU A 119 0.34 -17.00 -17.84
N PRO A 120 0.74 -18.03 -18.59
CA PRO A 120 1.44 -17.85 -19.86
C PRO A 120 0.53 -17.22 -20.93
N ASN A 121 1.14 -16.63 -21.97
CA ASN A 121 0.45 -16.07 -23.14
C ASN A 121 -0.54 -14.93 -22.83
N LEU A 122 -0.32 -14.20 -21.73
CA LEU A 122 -1.07 -12.99 -21.41
C LEU A 122 -0.27 -11.74 -21.76
N ASP A 123 -0.71 -11.03 -22.81
CA ASP A 123 -0.22 -9.69 -23.09
C ASP A 123 -0.62 -8.71 -21.99
N LEU A 124 0.28 -7.82 -21.64
CA LEU A 124 -0.02 -6.69 -20.76
C LEU A 124 -0.98 -5.69 -21.45
N PRO A 125 -1.75 -4.91 -20.69
CA PRO A 125 -2.56 -3.83 -21.23
C PRO A 125 -1.75 -2.87 -22.10
N VAL A 126 -2.35 -2.38 -23.19
CA VAL A 126 -1.68 -1.59 -24.24
C VAL A 126 -0.84 -0.43 -23.69
N PHE A 127 -1.36 0.26 -22.67
CA PHE A 127 -0.71 1.44 -22.06
C PHE A 127 0.48 1.09 -21.16
N ILE A 128 0.67 -0.17 -20.77
CA ILE A 128 1.87 -0.66 -20.06
C ILE A 128 2.59 -1.80 -20.81
N LYS A 129 2.30 -2.02 -22.10
CA LYS A 129 2.83 -3.14 -22.88
C LYS A 129 4.36 -3.23 -22.95
N ASN A 130 5.05 -2.10 -22.76
CA ASN A 130 6.50 -1.99 -22.81
C ASN A 130 7.17 -2.21 -21.44
N LEU A 131 6.40 -2.39 -20.37
CA LEU A 131 6.96 -2.68 -19.05
C LEU A 131 7.49 -4.12 -19.01
N LYS A 132 8.65 -4.29 -18.37
CA LYS A 132 9.09 -5.63 -17.94
C LYS A 132 8.17 -6.12 -16.83
N TYR A 133 7.94 -7.42 -16.81
CA TYR A 133 7.08 -8.07 -15.82
C TYR A 133 7.76 -9.28 -15.19
N LEU A 134 7.23 -9.71 -14.04
CA LEU A 134 7.65 -10.94 -13.37
C LEU A 134 6.81 -12.10 -13.90
N GLU A 135 7.47 -13.11 -14.46
CA GLU A 135 6.84 -14.35 -14.96
C GLU A 135 6.59 -15.34 -13.82
N ALA A 136 5.62 -15.03 -12.95
CA ALA A 136 5.29 -15.91 -11.84
C ALA A 136 4.76 -17.29 -12.31
N TYR A 137 4.21 -17.38 -13.52
CA TYR A 137 3.78 -18.65 -14.12
C TYR A 137 4.93 -19.60 -14.48
N THR A 138 6.16 -19.08 -14.70
CA THR A 138 7.34 -19.91 -15.04
C THR A 138 8.06 -20.38 -13.78
N ASN A 139 8.32 -19.46 -12.85
CA ASN A 139 9.00 -19.76 -11.60
C ASN A 139 8.42 -18.88 -10.46
N PRO A 140 7.32 -19.31 -9.82
CA PRO A 140 6.64 -18.52 -8.80
C PRO A 140 7.58 -18.12 -7.66
N GLN A 141 8.39 -19.07 -7.16
CA GLN A 141 9.30 -18.83 -6.05
C GLN A 141 10.30 -17.71 -6.38
N GLN A 142 10.97 -17.79 -7.54
CA GLN A 142 11.92 -16.77 -7.94
C GLN A 142 11.26 -15.40 -8.16
N ALA A 143 10.08 -15.37 -8.77
CA ALA A 143 9.33 -14.15 -9.01
C ALA A 143 8.96 -13.46 -7.69
N PHE A 144 8.43 -14.20 -6.71
CA PHE A 144 8.01 -13.65 -5.43
C PHE A 144 9.19 -13.31 -4.51
N ASP A 145 10.29 -14.08 -4.56
CA ASP A 145 11.54 -13.72 -3.87
C ASP A 145 12.16 -12.44 -4.44
N TYR A 146 12.12 -12.26 -5.75
CA TYR A 146 12.54 -11.01 -6.39
C TYR A 146 11.64 -9.86 -5.94
N LEU A 147 10.31 -10.04 -6.02
CA LEU A 147 9.34 -9.02 -5.64
C LEU A 147 9.54 -8.57 -4.19
N ARG A 148 9.64 -9.53 -3.25
CA ARG A 148 9.89 -9.25 -1.83
C ARG A 148 11.17 -8.44 -1.63
N ARG A 149 12.28 -8.87 -2.23
CA ARG A 149 13.56 -8.14 -2.13
C ARG A 149 13.49 -6.74 -2.72
N TYR A 150 12.79 -6.56 -3.83
CA TYR A 150 12.59 -5.25 -4.44
C TYR A 150 11.82 -4.31 -3.51
N VAL A 151 10.69 -4.77 -2.96
CA VAL A 151 9.84 -3.94 -2.08
C VAL A 151 10.59 -3.55 -0.80
N ILE A 152 11.30 -4.50 -0.16
CA ILE A 152 12.10 -4.21 1.04
C ILE A 152 13.16 -3.14 0.74
N GLN A 153 13.92 -3.31 -0.34
CA GLN A 153 14.94 -2.32 -0.74
C GLN A 153 14.34 -0.95 -1.05
N ALA A 154 13.18 -0.91 -1.71
CA ALA A 154 12.50 0.34 -2.01
C ALA A 154 11.99 1.04 -0.73
N ALA A 155 11.47 0.27 0.23
CA ALA A 155 11.02 0.76 1.53
C ALA A 155 12.20 1.32 2.34
N ASP A 156 13.31 0.60 2.42
CA ASP A 156 14.52 1.05 3.12
C ASP A 156 15.10 2.32 2.51
N LYS A 157 15.14 2.39 1.17
CA LYS A 157 15.59 3.57 0.44
C LYS A 157 14.70 4.78 0.76
N LYS A 158 13.37 4.61 0.76
CA LYS A 158 12.43 5.68 1.10
C LYS A 158 12.65 6.18 2.52
N SER A 159 12.75 5.28 3.50
CA SER A 159 12.99 5.64 4.90
C SER A 159 14.28 6.43 5.11
N LYS A 160 15.36 6.09 4.40
CA LYS A 160 16.61 6.86 4.43
C LYS A 160 16.46 8.26 3.83
N ILE A 161 15.74 8.38 2.71
CA ILE A 161 15.48 9.68 2.07
C ILE A 161 14.66 10.58 3.00
N ASP A 162 13.59 10.07 3.59
CA ASP A 162 12.72 10.88 4.46
C ASP A 162 13.47 11.34 5.71
N ALA A 163 14.31 10.48 6.30
CA ALA A 163 15.19 10.88 7.40
C ALA A 163 16.15 12.01 7.00
N LEU A 164 16.74 11.94 5.81
CA LEU A 164 17.65 12.97 5.30
C LEU A 164 16.93 14.31 5.06
N VAL A 165 15.72 14.26 4.49
CA VAL A 165 14.88 15.46 4.27
C VAL A 165 14.56 16.14 5.59
N ILE A 166 14.14 15.38 6.61
CA ILE A 166 13.84 15.92 7.95
C ILE A 166 15.08 16.57 8.57
N LEU A 167 16.24 15.89 8.51
CA LEU A 167 17.49 16.45 9.02
C LEU A 167 17.86 17.77 8.32
N GLY A 168 17.69 17.85 7.01
CA GLY A 168 17.92 19.08 6.24
C GLY A 168 16.99 20.23 6.64
N LEU A 169 15.69 19.94 6.79
CA LEU A 169 14.71 20.94 7.24
C LEU A 169 14.99 21.43 8.67
N CYS A 170 15.36 20.53 9.59
CA CYS A 170 15.74 20.89 10.96
C CYS A 170 17.00 21.76 10.99
N ALA A 171 18.03 21.41 10.20
CA ALA A 171 19.25 22.20 10.11
C ALA A 171 18.98 23.62 9.55
N ALA A 172 18.15 23.74 8.51
CA ALA A 172 17.75 25.02 7.94
C ALA A 172 16.99 25.90 8.96
N LEU A 173 16.08 25.30 9.73
CA LEU A 173 15.34 26.00 10.78
C LEU A 173 16.28 26.51 11.89
N LEU A 174 17.23 25.68 12.34
CA LEU A 174 18.22 26.06 13.35
C LEU A 174 19.12 27.22 12.86
N TYR A 175 19.52 27.21 11.58
CA TYR A 175 20.29 28.30 10.99
C TYR A 175 19.53 29.63 11.01
N LEU A 176 18.26 29.62 10.57
CA LEU A 176 17.42 30.83 10.54
C LEU A 176 17.21 31.45 11.92
N ILE A 177 17.03 30.61 12.96
CA ILE A 177 16.90 31.07 14.35
C ILE A 177 18.24 31.63 14.87
N GLY A 178 19.36 31.04 14.47
CA GLY A 178 20.71 31.48 14.87
C GLY A 178 21.18 32.77 14.21
N SER A 179 20.76 33.02 12.95
CA SER A 179 21.16 34.21 12.18
C SER A 179 20.36 35.48 12.48
N GLY A 180 19.27 35.37 13.23
CA GLY A 180 18.40 36.50 13.60
C GLY A 180 18.82 37.26 14.86
N LYS A 181 20.06 37.11 15.32
CA LYS A 181 20.64 37.78 16.50
C LYS A 181 21.79 38.70 16.12
#